data_AF-A0A7S7JLN5-F1
#
_entry.id   AF-A0A7S7JLN5-F1
#
_cell.length_a   1.000
_cell.length_b   1.000
_cell.length_c   1.000
_cell.angle_alpha   90.00
_cell.angle_beta   90.00
_cell.angle_gamma   90.00
#
_symmetry.space_group_name_H-M   'P 1'
#
loop_
_entity.id
_entity.type
_entity.pdbx_description
1 polymer ?
#
loop_
_entity_poly.entity_id
_entity_poly.type
_entity_poly.pdbx_seq_one_letter_code
_entity_poly.pdbx_strand_id
1 'polypeptide(L)' 'MIKSPLVKLAADPFEISLNDFYHKLQKTTRVIKQVLLDQSIISGIGNIYASEIFVFSLYSS' A
#
# COMPACT_ATOMS: atom_id res chain seq x y z
N MET A 1 -24.22 -16.12 -0.30
CA MET A 1 -23.80 -14.78 -0.80
C MET A 1 -22.33 -14.87 -1.20
N ILE A 2 -22.03 -14.74 -2.50
CA ILE A 2 -20.64 -14.63 -2.98
C ILE A 2 -20.17 -13.21 -2.65
N LYS A 3 -19.27 -13.04 -1.68
CA LYS A 3 -18.65 -11.73 -1.42
C LYS A 3 -17.67 -11.45 -2.56
N SER A 4 -17.97 -10.44 -3.39
CA SER A 4 -17.05 -10.00 -4.44
C SER A 4 -15.72 -9.58 -3.81
N PRO A 5 -14.56 -10.01 -4.35
CA PRO A 5 -13.24 -9.68 -3.81
C PRO A 5 -12.97 -8.16 -3.79
N LEU A 6 -13.73 -7.38 -4.57
CA LEU A 6 -13.62 -5.93 -4.63
C LEU A 6 -14.14 -5.22 -3.36
N VAL A 7 -14.94 -5.91 -2.53
CA VAL A 7 -15.57 -5.30 -1.32
C VAL A 7 -14.55 -5.02 -0.20
N LYS A 8 -13.30 -5.49 -0.32
CA LYS A 8 -12.25 -5.35 0.72
C LYS A 8 -11.03 -4.53 0.29
N LEU A 9 -11.08 -3.88 -0.87
CA LEU A 9 -9.95 -3.08 -1.36
C LEU A 9 -9.86 -1.77 -0.59
N ALA A 10 -8.63 -1.40 -0.22
CA ALA A 10 -8.33 -0.04 0.23
C ALA A 10 -8.38 0.96 -0.94
N ALA A 11 -8.33 2.24 -0.59
CA ALA A 11 -8.19 3.32 -1.55
C ALA A 11 -6.96 3.12 -2.45
N ASP A 12 -7.09 3.58 -3.69
CA ASP A 12 -6.03 3.64 -4.70
C ASP A 12 -4.95 4.66 -4.27
N PRO A 13 -3.68 4.52 -4.70
CA PRO A 13 -2.60 5.42 -4.34
C PRO A 13 -2.84 6.88 -4.73
N PHE A 14 -3.67 7.15 -5.75
CA PHE A 14 -4.04 8.50 -6.18
C PHE A 14 -5.22 9.08 -5.38
N GLU A 15 -5.96 8.26 -4.63
CA GLU A 15 -7.13 8.68 -3.86
C GLU A 15 -6.87 8.70 -2.34
N ILE A 16 -5.92 7.92 -1.85
CA ILE A 16 -5.59 7.85 -0.42
C ILE A 16 -4.94 9.15 0.07
N SER A 17 -5.37 9.64 1.24
CA SER A 17 -4.71 10.76 1.88
C SER A 17 -3.38 10.34 2.54
N LEU A 18 -2.39 11.24 2.54
CA LEU A 18 -1.10 10.99 3.20
C LEU A 18 -1.27 10.68 4.70
N ASN A 19 -2.17 11.39 5.39
CA ASN A 19 -2.42 11.17 6.80
C ASN A 19 -3.02 9.78 7.06
N ASP A 20 -3.98 9.35 6.24
CA ASP A 20 -4.59 8.02 6.38
C ASP A 20 -3.57 6.92 6.14
N PHE A 21 -2.74 7.06 5.10
CA PHE A 21 -1.67 6.11 4.81
C PHE A 21 -0.66 6.06 5.95
N TYR A 22 -0.21 7.21 6.45
CA TYR A 22 0.71 7.31 7.58
C TYR A 22 0.16 6.65 8.85
N HIS A 23 -1.11 6.91 9.20
CA HIS A 23 -1.75 6.27 10.34
C HIS A 23 -1.88 4.75 10.18
N LYS A 24 -2.09 4.24 8.96
CA LYS A 24 -2.07 2.79 8.69
C LYS A 24 -0.67 2.22 8.88
N LEU A 25 0.39 2.92 8.44
CA LEU A 25 1.77 2.50 8.62
C LEU A 25 2.16 2.39 10.10
N GLN A 26 1.71 3.33 10.94
CA GLN A 26 1.98 3.29 12.38
C GLN A 26 1.39 2.07 13.10
N LYS A 27 0.40 1.38 12.52
CA LYS A 27 -0.27 0.21 13.11
C LYS A 27 0.43 -1.12 12.79
N THR A 28 1.53 -1.09 12.03
CA THR A 28 2.22 -2.29 11.59
C THR A 28 3.73 -2.17 11.78
N THR A 29 4.37 -3.28 12.13
CA THR A 29 5.83 -3.42 12.19
C THR A 29 6.41 -4.18 11.00
N ARG A 30 5.55 -4.60 10.06
CA ARG A 30 5.96 -5.28 8.83
C ARG A 30 6.84 -4.37 7.97
N VAL A 31 7.72 -4.99 7.17
CA VAL A 31 8.56 -4.26 6.22
C VAL A 31 7.72 -3.51 5.18
N ILE A 32 8.17 -2.32 4.78
CA ILE A 32 7.40 -1.41 3.91
C ILE A 32 6.96 -2.08 2.60
N LYS A 33 7.81 -2.92 2.00
CA LYS A 33 7.48 -3.66 0.77
C LYS A 33 6.26 -4.57 0.94
N GLN A 34 6.11 -5.24 2.09
CA GLN A 34 4.93 -6.07 2.36
C GLN A 34 3.68 -5.22 2.56
N VAL A 35 3.82 -4.04 3.17
CA VAL A 35 2.70 -3.11 3.36
C VAL A 35 2.20 -2.56 2.01
N LEU A 36 3.12 -2.24 1.10
CA LEU A 36 2.77 -1.78 -0.25
C LEU A 36 2.04 -2.85 -1.09
N LEU A 37 2.23 -4.14 -0.79
CA LEU A 37 1.54 -5.22 -1.50
C LEU A 37 0.17 -5.59 -0.89
N ASP A 38 -0.11 -5.08 0.31
CA ASP A 38 -1.33 -5.38 1.04
C ASP A 38 -2.51 -4.55 0.51
N GLN A 39 -3.33 -5.20 -0.31
CA GLN A 39 -4.51 -4.61 -0.96
C GLN A 39 -5.59 -4.13 0.03
N SER A 40 -5.47 -4.49 1.32
CA SER A 40 -6.33 -3.97 2.40
C SER A 40 -5.80 -2.68 3.05
N ILE A 41 -4.55 -2.31 2.77
CA ILE A 41 -3.92 -1.05 3.24
C ILE A 41 -3.90 -0.01 2.12
N ILE A 42 -3.44 -0.40 0.94
CA ILE A 42 -3.40 0.41 -0.28
C ILE A 42 -3.61 -0.52 -1.48
N SER A 43 -4.52 -0.18 -2.38
CA SER A 43 -4.77 -1.00 -3.56
C SER A 43 -3.87 -0.59 -4.73
N GLY A 44 -3.86 -1.37 -5.81
CA GLY A 44 -3.21 -0.99 -7.08
C GLY A 44 -1.69 -1.13 -7.13
N ILE A 45 -1.01 -1.25 -5.99
CA ILE A 45 0.44 -1.46 -5.94
C ILE A 45 0.78 -2.95 -6.00
N GLY A 46 1.42 -3.35 -7.10
CA GLY A 46 1.94 -4.70 -7.34
C GLY A 46 3.45 -4.83 -7.09
N ASN A 47 4.00 -6.04 -7.28
CA ASN A 47 5.41 -6.36 -7.02
C ASN A 47 6.43 -5.47 -7.74
N ILE A 48 6.14 -5.09 -8.99
CA ILE A 48 7.02 -4.25 -9.80
C ILE A 48 7.10 -2.86 -9.17
N TYR A 49 5.96 -2.18 -9.04
CA TYR A 49 5.88 -0.85 -8.44
C TYR A 49 6.38 -0.82 -6.99
N ALA A 50 6.06 -1.82 -6.16
CA ALA A 50 6.57 -1.89 -4.79
C ALA A 50 8.11 -1.97 -4.74
N SER A 51 8.73 -2.62 -5.73
CA SER A 51 10.19 -2.70 -5.83
C SER A 51 10.78 -1.39 -6.34
N GLU A 52 10.17 -0.77 -7.35
CA GLU A 52 10.59 0.54 -7.88
C GLU A 52 10.48 1.65 -6.83
N ILE A 53 9.38 1.73 -6.08
CA ILE A 53 9.19 2.69 -4.98
C ILE A 53 10.29 2.51 -3.93
N PHE A 54 10.60 1.26 -3.57
CA PHE A 54 11.65 0.98 -2.59
C PHE A 54 13.03 1.44 -3.09
N VAL A 55 13.36 1.11 -4.34
CA VAL A 55 14.62 1.52 -4.97
C VAL A 55 14.71 3.04 -5.08
N PHE A 56 13.65 3.70 -5.56
CA PHE A 56 13.57 5.15 -5.66
C PHE A 56 13.72 5.86 -4.31
N SER A 57 13.09 5.32 -3.25
CA SER A 57 13.21 5.86 -1.89
C SER A 57 14.65 5.83 -1.37
N LEU A 58 15.46 4.85 -1.78
CA LEU A 58 16.88 4.76 -1.39
C LEU A 58 17.76 5.78 -2.12
N TYR A 59 17.40 6.16 -3.35
CA TYR A 59 18.17 7.14 -4.14
C TYR A 59 17.75 8.59 -3.94
N SER A 60 16.58 8.82 -3.34
CA SER A 60 16.05 10.16 -3.07
C SER A 60 16.36 10.67 -1.65
N SER A 61 17.07 9.88 -0.85
CA SER A 61 17.51 10.22 0.52
C SER A 61 18.86 10.91 0.55
#